data_AF-A0A6B3I4M8-F1
#
_entry.id   AF-A0A6B3I4M8-F1
#
_cell.length_a   1.000
_cell.length_b   1.000
_cell.length_c   1.000
_cell.angle_alpha   90.00
_cell.angle_beta   90.00
_cell.angle_gamma   90.00
#
_symmetry.space_group_name_H-M   'P 1'
#
loop_
_entity.id
_entity.type
_entity.pdbx_description
1 polymer ?
#
loop_
_entity_poly.entity_id
_entity_poly.type
_entity_poly.pdbx_seq_one_letter_code
_entity_poly.pdbx_strand_id
1 'polypeptide(L)'
;LLVVDAHPGARPLPAHSHKAELRLAELLDEGGSIGPLGVDRLVTTIAGAVQAAEDKGCEDVLAFATSAVREATNADLVLERVRVETGVDLAVLSGEEEARLTFL
;
A
#
# COMPACT_ATOMS: atom_id res chain seq x y z
N LEU A 1 3.70 2.39 -5.77
CA LEU A 1 2.95 3.43 -6.50
C LEU A 1 2.95 3.11 -7.99
N LEU A 2 1.82 2.70 -8.54
CA LEU A 2 1.59 2.66 -9.97
C LEU A 2 0.65 3.84 -10.30
N VAL A 3 1.10 4.74 -11.16
CA VAL A 3 0.30 5.87 -11.67
C VAL A 3 -0.18 5.49 -13.06
N VAL A 4 -1.49 5.52 -13.23
CA VAL A 4 -2.18 5.10 -14.45
C VAL A 4 -3.06 6.25 -14.90
N ASP A 5 -2.95 6.61 -16.17
CA ASP A 5 -3.93 7.49 -16.80
C ASP A 5 -5.12 6.62 -17.24
N ALA A 6 -6.23 6.69 -16.50
CA ALA A 6 -7.42 5.86 -16.70
C ALA A 6 -8.60 6.72 -17.17
N HIS A 7 -8.98 6.55 -18.43
CA HIS A 7 -10.17 7.16 -19.03
C HIS A 7 -11.25 6.10 -19.30
N PRO A 8 -12.54 6.35 -19.00
CA PRO A 8 -13.62 5.41 -19.32
C PRO A 8 -13.64 5.07 -20.82
N GLY A 9 -13.40 3.80 -21.18
CA GLY A 9 -13.41 3.31 -22.56
C GLY A 9 -12.06 3.30 -23.29
N ALA A 10 -10.97 3.76 -22.66
CA ALA A 10 -9.61 3.65 -23.20
C ALA A 10 -8.78 2.60 -22.44
N ARG A 11 -7.77 2.02 -23.09
CA ARG A 11 -6.78 1.20 -22.38
C ARG A 11 -5.99 2.10 -21.42
N PRO A 12 -5.86 1.75 -20.14
CA PRO A 12 -5.05 2.52 -19.22
C PRO A 12 -3.60 2.55 -19.72
N LEU A 13 -3.05 3.75 -19.94
CA LEU A 13 -1.66 3.90 -20.31
C LEU A 13 -0.83 4.00 -19.02
N PRO A 14 0.19 3.13 -18.84
CA PRO A 14 1.03 3.22 -17.65
C PRO A 14 1.83 4.52 -17.72
N ALA A 15 1.53 5.45 -16.81
CA ALA A 15 2.23 6.72 -16.74
C ALA A 15 3.56 6.56 -16.01
N HIS A 16 3.56 5.94 -14.81
CA HIS A 16 4.78 5.64 -14.06
C HIS A 16 4.58 4.53 -13.02
N SER A 17 5.60 3.68 -12.79
CA SER A 17 5.60 2.66 -11.73
C SER A 17 6.80 2.86 -10.81
N HIS A 18 6.55 2.95 -9.51
CA HIS A 18 7.54 3.00 -8.44
C HIS A 18 7.21 1.91 -7.41
N LYS A 19 8.03 0.88 -7.33
CA LYS A 19 7.89 -0.22 -6.37
C LYS A 19 8.81 0.05 -5.17
N ALA A 20 8.23 0.13 -3.97
CA ALA A 20 8.98 0.19 -2.73
C ALA A 20 8.89 -1.17 -2.02
N GLU A 21 10.03 -1.83 -1.81
CA GLU A 21 10.09 -3.10 -1.10
C GLU A 21 10.31 -2.85 0.39
N LEU A 22 9.27 -3.10 1.18
CA LEU A 22 9.31 -2.86 2.63
C LEU A 22 9.77 -4.08 3.44
N ARG A 23 9.73 -5.28 2.85
CA ARG A 23 10.04 -6.57 3.52
C ARG A 23 9.33 -6.70 4.87
N LEU A 24 8.05 -6.34 4.93
CA LEU A 24 7.27 -6.30 6.18
C LEU A 24 7.23 -7.65 6.92
N ALA A 25 7.29 -8.77 6.20
CA ALA A 25 7.35 -10.11 6.80
C ALA A 25 8.60 -10.32 7.69
N GLU A 26 9.68 -9.58 7.45
CA GLU A 26 10.91 -9.62 8.25
C GLU A 26 10.87 -8.65 9.43
N LEU A 27 9.81 -7.84 9.52
CA LEU A 27 9.57 -6.87 10.58
C LEU A 27 8.45 -7.33 11.52
N LEU A 28 7.95 -8.55 11.31
CA LEU A 28 7.10 -9.26 12.24
C LEU A 28 7.93 -9.76 13.42
N ASP A 29 7.44 -9.51 14.63
CA ASP A 29 8.01 -10.10 15.83
C ASP A 29 7.58 -11.58 16.00
N GLU A 30 8.08 -12.23 17.06
CA GLU A 30 7.74 -13.62 17.38
C GLU A 30 6.23 -13.84 17.62
N GLY A 31 5.47 -12.77 17.90
CA GLY A 31 4.02 -12.77 18.06
C GLY A 31 3.25 -12.45 16.76
N GLY A 32 3.94 -12.32 15.63
CA GLY A 32 3.34 -11.96 14.35
C GLY A 32 2.83 -10.53 14.31
N SER A 33 3.31 -9.64 15.18
CA SER A 33 2.97 -8.20 15.15
C SER A 33 4.02 -7.42 14.39
N ILE A 34 3.60 -6.42 13.62
CA ILE A 34 4.52 -5.48 12.98
C ILE A 34 5.10 -4.59 14.08
N GLY A 35 6.41 -4.67 14.29
CA GLY A 35 7.09 -3.86 15.29
C GLY A 35 7.05 -2.35 14.97
N PRO A 36 7.35 -1.48 15.94
CA PRO A 36 7.27 -0.02 15.76
C PRO A 36 8.07 0.48 14.56
N LEU A 37 9.28 -0.06 14.35
CA LEU A 37 10.12 0.28 13.21
C LEU A 37 9.48 -0.10 11.87
N GLY A 38 8.73 -1.21 11.82
CA GLY A 38 8.00 -1.62 10.62
C GLY A 38 6.84 -0.69 10.31
N VAL A 39 6.11 -0.26 11.35
CA VAL A 39 5.01 0.71 11.21
C VAL A 39 5.54 2.05 10.72
N ASP A 40 6.60 2.59 11.34
CA ASP A 40 7.17 3.88 10.95
C ASP A 40 7.71 3.84 9.50
N ARG A 41 8.34 2.73 9.09
CA ARG A 41 8.78 2.53 7.71
C ARG A 41 7.61 2.46 6.73
N LEU A 42 6.53 1.77 7.09
CA LEU A 42 5.32 1.68 6.27
C LEU A 42 4.72 3.07 6.06
N VAL A 43 4.49 3.82 7.15
CA VAL A 43 3.94 5.18 7.10
C VAL A 43 4.80 6.10 6.25
N THR A 44 6.11 6.12 6.48
CA THR A 44 7.05 6.96 5.71
C THR A 44 7.01 6.65 4.21
N THR A 45 6.89 5.36 3.87
CA THR A 45 6.84 4.93 2.47
C THR A 45 5.53 5.33 1.80
N ILE A 46 4.41 5.18 2.51
CA ILE A 46 3.10 5.60 2.00
C ILE A 46 3.05 7.12 1.86
N ALA A 47 3.51 7.88 2.85
CA ALA A 47 3.58 9.34 2.78
C ALA A 47 4.39 9.81 1.57
N GLY A 48 5.57 9.22 1.33
CA GLY A 48 6.38 9.54 0.15
C GLY A 48 5.70 9.15 -1.17
N ALA A 49 4.94 8.06 -1.19
CA ALA A 49 4.18 7.64 -2.36
C ALA A 49 3.00 8.60 -2.66
N VAL A 50 2.30 9.07 -1.62
CA VAL A 50 1.22 10.07 -1.73
C VAL A 50 1.77 11.37 -2.28
N GLN A 51 2.84 11.90 -1.69
CA GLN A 51 3.48 13.13 -2.16
C GLN A 51 3.92 12.99 -3.63
N ALA A 52 4.51 11.85 -4.00
CA ALA A 52 4.90 11.59 -5.38
C ALA A 52 3.71 11.45 -6.35
N ALA A 53 2.52 11.11 -5.86
CA ALA A 53 1.29 11.08 -6.64
C ALA A 53 0.70 12.49 -6.81
N GLU A 54 0.67 13.28 -5.73
CA GLU A 54 0.24 14.69 -5.75
C GLU A 54 1.11 15.53 -6.70
N ASP A 55 2.44 15.37 -6.63
CA ASP A 55 3.40 16.06 -7.51
C ASP A 55 3.16 15.76 -9.00
N LYS A 56 2.52 14.62 -9.31
CA LYS A 56 2.18 14.20 -10.67
C LYS A 56 0.75 14.56 -11.08
N GLY A 57 -0.02 15.18 -10.18
CA GLY A 57 -1.42 15.53 -10.42
C GLY A 57 -2.35 14.32 -10.45
N CYS A 58 -2.05 13.24 -9.73
CA CYS A 58 -2.98 12.13 -9.57
C CYS A 58 -4.25 12.60 -8.87
N GLU A 59 -5.41 12.39 -9.49
CA GLU A 59 -6.70 12.75 -8.91
C GLU A 59 -7.16 11.74 -7.84
N ASP A 60 -6.79 10.46 -8.02
CA ASP A 60 -7.14 9.37 -7.10
C ASP A 60 -5.92 8.47 -6.80
N VAL A 61 -5.83 8.01 -5.54
CA VAL A 61 -4.80 7.08 -5.08
C VAL A 61 -5.46 5.81 -4.53
N LEU A 62 -5.17 4.68 -5.17
CA LEU A 62 -5.61 3.37 -4.70
C LEU A 62 -4.43 2.65 -4.02
N ALA A 63 -4.55 2.42 -2.72
CA ALA A 63 -3.53 1.78 -1.90
C ALA A 63 -4.03 0.45 -1.35
N PHE A 64 -3.24 -0.60 -1.51
CA PHE A 64 -3.52 -1.90 -0.92
C PHE A 64 -2.28 -2.59 -0.39
N ALA A 65 -2.49 -3.42 0.63
CA ALA A 65 -1.52 -4.32 1.21
C ALA A 65 -1.96 -5.77 1.02
N THR A 66 -0.99 -6.68 0.95
CA THR A 66 -1.23 -8.11 0.74
C THR A 66 -0.88 -8.91 2.00
N SER A 67 -0.30 -10.10 1.85
CA SER A 67 -0.10 -11.10 2.92
C SER A 67 0.52 -10.56 4.20
N ALA A 68 1.58 -9.77 4.13
CA ALA A 68 2.32 -9.35 5.32
C ALA A 68 1.51 -8.47 6.29
N VAL A 69 0.59 -7.63 5.79
CA VAL A 69 -0.29 -6.84 6.66
C VAL A 69 -1.52 -7.66 7.07
N ARG A 70 -2.00 -8.55 6.20
CA ARG A 70 -3.13 -9.45 6.50
C ARG A 70 -2.81 -10.44 7.63
N GLU A 71 -1.57 -10.91 7.70
CA GLU A 71 -1.11 -11.90 8.68
C GLU A 71 -0.65 -11.25 9.99
N ALA A 72 -0.54 -9.91 10.02
CA ALA A 72 -0.11 -9.19 11.21
C ALA A 72 -1.20 -9.21 12.30
N THR A 73 -0.84 -9.62 13.51
CA THR A 73 -1.78 -9.66 14.65
C THR A 73 -2.25 -8.27 15.11
N ASN A 74 -1.51 -7.22 14.75
CA ASN A 74 -1.83 -5.82 15.03
C ASN A 74 -2.24 -5.04 13.77
N ALA A 75 -2.72 -5.71 12.71
CA ALA A 75 -3.07 -5.09 11.43
C ALA A 75 -3.96 -3.84 11.58
N ASP A 76 -5.06 -3.93 12.35
CA ASP A 76 -5.98 -2.80 12.52
C ASP A 76 -5.30 -1.55 13.08
N LEU A 77 -4.37 -1.71 14.03
CA LEU A 77 -3.62 -0.62 14.62
C LEU A 77 -2.67 0.02 13.60
N VAL A 78 -2.04 -0.81 12.78
CA VAL A 78 -1.16 -0.35 11.70
C VAL A 78 -1.95 0.41 10.64
N LEU A 79 -3.11 -0.11 10.22
CA LEU A 79 -4.00 0.51 9.24
C LEU A 79 -4.54 1.86 9.73
N GLU A 80 -5.00 1.92 10.98
CA GLU A 80 -5.43 3.18 11.59
C GLU A 80 -4.31 4.22 11.59
N ARG A 81 -3.10 3.81 11.99
CA ARG A 81 -1.97 4.73 12.05
C ARG A 81 -1.57 5.25 10.67
N VAL A 82 -1.58 4.40 9.65
CA VAL A 82 -1.39 4.81 8.25
C VAL A 82 -2.46 5.82 7.82
N ARG A 83 -3.74 5.56 8.08
CA ARG A 83 -4.82 6.50 7.76
C ARG A 83 -4.63 7.84 8.46
N VAL A 84 -4.37 7.84 9.77
CA VAL A 84 -4.22 9.08 10.56
C VAL A 84 -3.02 9.90 10.10
N GLU A 85 -1.88 9.27 9.79
CA GLU A 85 -0.65 9.98 9.46
C GLU A 85 -0.53 10.36 7.97
N THR A 86 -1.16 9.59 7.07
CA THR A 86 -1.01 9.78 5.61
C THR A 86 -2.30 10.18 4.90
N GLY A 87 -3.46 10.06 5.56
CA GLY A 87 -4.77 10.24 4.94
C GLY A 87 -5.19 9.10 4.00
N VAL A 88 -4.36 8.06 3.86
CA VAL A 88 -4.62 6.94 2.93
C VAL A 88 -5.33 5.80 3.65
N ASP A 89 -6.46 5.38 3.08
CA ASP A 89 -7.08 4.11 3.45
C ASP A 89 -6.38 2.95 2.74
N LEU A 90 -5.55 2.23 3.50
CA LEU A 90 -4.84 1.05 3.00
C LEU A 90 -5.77 -0.17 3.04
N ALA A 91 -6.24 -0.62 1.87
CA ALA A 91 -7.07 -1.81 1.78
C ALA A 91 -6.23 -3.09 1.92
N VAL A 92 -6.66 -4.05 2.74
CA VAL A 92 -5.99 -5.36 2.82
C VAL A 92 -6.69 -6.34 1.89
N LEU A 93 -5.99 -6.80 0.87
CA LEU A 93 -6.53 -7.78 -0.07
C LEU A 93 -6.54 -9.19 0.53
N SER A 94 -7.60 -9.92 0.28
CA SER A 94 -7.62 -11.38 0.45
C SER A 94 -6.68 -12.05 -0.56
N GLY A 95 -6.23 -13.27 -0.27
CA GLY A 95 -5.36 -14.02 -1.19
C GLY A 95 -6.02 -14.27 -2.56
N GLU A 96 -7.35 -14.36 -2.62
CA GLU A 96 -8.09 -14.52 -3.88
C GLU A 96 -8.16 -13.22 -4.70
N GLU A 97 -8.20 -12.06 -4.06
CA GLU A 97 -8.14 -10.75 -4.73
C GLU A 97 -6.74 -10.48 -5.27
N GLU A 98 -5.70 -10.83 -4.51
CA GLU A 98 -4.30 -10.76 -4.93
C GLU A 98 -4.04 -11.65 -6.18
N ALA A 99 -4.57 -12.87 -6.18
CA ALA A 99 -4.47 -13.78 -7.32
C ALA A 99 -5.19 -13.23 -8.57
N ARG A 100 -6.33 -12.56 -8.41
CA ARG A 100 -7.06 -11.92 -9.52
C ARG A 100 -6.33 -10.71 -10.10
N LEU A 101 -5.73 -9.88 -9.25
CA LEU A 101 -5.01 -8.67 -9.67
C LEU A 101 -3.62 -8.96 -10.26
N THR A 102 -2.97 -10.07 -9.87
CA THR A 102 -1.68 -10.48 -10.45
C THR A 102 -1.83 -11.09 -11.85
N PHE A 103 -3.05 -11.47 -12.24
CA PHE A 103 -3.33 -12.08 -13.55
C PHE A 103 -3.64 -11.05 -14.66
N LEU A 104 -3.74 -9.76 -14.32
CA LEU A 104 -4.07 -8.64 -15.22
C LEU A 104 -2.81 -7.90 -15.68
#